data_AF-A0A6P4YY66-F1
#
_entry.id   AF-A0A6P4YY66-F1
#
_cell.length_a   1.000
_cell.length_b   1.000
_cell.length_c   1.000
_cell.angle_alpha   90.00
_cell.angle_beta   90.00
_cell.angle_gamma   90.00
#
_symmetry.space_group_name_H-M   'P 1'
#
loop_
_entity.id
_entity.type
_entity.pdbx_description
1 polymer ?
#
loop_
_entity_poly.entity_id
_entity_poly.type
_entity_poly.pdbx_seq_one_letter_code
_entity_poly.pdbx_strand_id
1 'polypeptide(L)'
;MIDVSIPQFKQIESGDEKAYTVFVIEVCAAGRRHTLEKRYSELHTLHRELKKTYLTPEFPPKRVRNWNPKVLEQRRRGLETYLQGLIHQDILPKILLDFLEINMATQLGYESVCFLSSSCDKRHPSIT
;
A
#
# COMPACT_ATOMS: atom_id res chain seq x y z
N MET A 1 -4.41 -17.74 2.95
CA MET A 1 -3.35 -17.20 2.06
C MET A 1 -3.54 -15.69 1.99
N ILE A 2 -2.46 -14.92 2.08
CA ILE A 2 -2.47 -13.46 1.94
C ILE A 2 -2.06 -13.17 0.49
N ASP A 3 -2.74 -12.24 -0.17
CA ASP A 3 -2.42 -11.74 -1.50
C ASP A 3 -2.33 -10.21 -1.48
N VAL A 4 -1.41 -9.67 -2.27
CA VAL A 4 -1.15 -8.23 -2.38
C VAL A 4 -0.93 -7.86 -3.84
N SER A 5 -1.60 -6.78 -4.27
CA SER A 5 -1.38 -6.13 -5.56
C SER A 5 -1.35 -4.61 -5.42
N ILE A 6 -0.77 -3.92 -6.41
CA ILE A 6 -0.79 -2.46 -6.50
C ILE A 6 -1.39 -2.10 -7.86
N PRO A 7 -2.71 -2.19 -8.07
CA PRO A 7 -3.30 -2.07 -9.41
C PRO A 7 -3.10 -0.68 -10.05
N GLN A 8 -2.93 0.37 -9.24
CA GLN A 8 -2.85 1.74 -9.74
C GLN A 8 -2.06 2.69 -8.83
N PHE A 9 -1.76 3.88 -9.36
CA PHE A 9 -1.24 5.02 -8.62
C PHE A 9 -2.02 6.29 -9.01
N LYS A 10 -2.11 7.25 -8.10
CA LYS A 10 -2.82 8.52 -8.30
C LYS A 10 -1.89 9.70 -8.00
N GLN A 11 -2.05 10.80 -8.72
CA GLN A 11 -1.47 12.08 -8.34
C GLN A 11 -2.50 12.85 -7.52
N ILE A 12 -2.15 13.20 -6.29
CA ILE A 12 -2.98 14.01 -5.40
C ILE A 12 -2.48 15.45 -5.52
N GLU A 13 -3.36 16.31 -5.98
CA GLU A 13 -3.16 17.77 -5.99
C GLU A 13 -3.88 18.33 -4.76
N SER A 14 -3.12 18.79 -3.77
CA SER A 14 -3.65 19.60 -2.68
C SER A 14 -3.51 21.06 -3.12
N GLY A 15 -4.58 21.86 -3.05
CA GLY A 15 -4.60 23.23 -3.62
C GLY A 15 -3.39 24.11 -3.27
N ASP A 16 -2.85 23.98 -2.05
CA ASP A 16 -1.70 24.75 -1.57
C ASP A 16 -0.39 23.93 -1.43
N GLU A 17 -0.43 22.60 -1.61
CA GLU A 17 0.75 21.74 -1.45
C GLU A 17 1.24 21.17 -2.79
N LYS A 18 2.54 20.91 -2.85
CA LYS A 18 3.14 20.26 -4.02
C LYS A 18 2.46 18.91 -4.28
N ALA A 19 1.96 18.73 -5.50
CA ALA A 19 1.36 17.48 -5.94
C ALA A 19 2.26 16.27 -5.64
N TYR A 20 1.66 15.20 -5.11
CA TYR A 20 2.37 13.98 -4.72
C TYR A 20 1.72 12.73 -5.28
N THR A 21 2.50 11.65 -5.42
CA THR A 21 2.00 10.38 -5.94
C THR A 21 1.73 9.41 -4.79
N VAL A 22 0.55 8.79 -4.81
CA VAL A 22 0.15 7.69 -3.93
C VAL A 22 -0.02 6.41 -4.74
N PHE A 23 0.39 5.28 -4.16
CA PHE A 23 0.17 3.95 -4.70
C PHE A 23 -0.99 3.31 -3.97
N VAL A 24 -1.92 2.74 -4.74
CA VAL A 24 -3.10 2.05 -4.22
C VAL A 24 -2.75 0.57 -4.09
N ILE A 25 -2.66 0.08 -2.87
CA ILE A 25 -2.32 -1.30 -2.53
C ILE A 25 -3.62 -2.03 -2.18
N GLU A 26 -3.95 -3.07 -2.93
CA GLU A 26 -5.03 -3.99 -2.59
C GLU A 26 -4.47 -5.18 -1.82
N VAL A 27 -5.05 -5.47 -0.65
CA VAL A 27 -4.66 -6.58 0.22
C VAL A 27 -5.85 -7.51 0.36
N CYS A 28 -5.64 -8.80 0.13
CA CYS A 28 -6.62 -9.85 0.42
C CYS A 28 -6.03 -10.80 1.46
N ALA A 29 -6.64 -10.87 2.63
CA ALA A 29 -6.23 -11.76 3.71
C ALA A 29 -7.46 -12.41 4.33
N ALA A 30 -7.46 -13.74 4.45
CA ALA A 30 -8.51 -14.50 5.12
C ALA A 30 -9.94 -14.26 4.56
N GLY A 31 -10.06 -14.05 3.24
CA GLY A 31 -11.35 -13.76 2.60
C GLY A 31 -11.81 -12.30 2.73
N ARG A 32 -11.09 -11.46 3.46
CA ARG A 32 -11.32 -10.02 3.53
C ARG A 32 -10.41 -9.30 2.54
N ARG A 33 -10.97 -8.34 1.81
CA ARG A 33 -10.22 -7.47 0.89
C ARG A 33 -10.36 -6.03 1.33
N HIS A 34 -9.26 -5.29 1.34
CA HIS A 34 -9.22 -3.86 1.62
C HIS A 34 -8.16 -3.17 0.77
N THR A 35 -8.20 -1.83 0.78
CA THR A 35 -7.35 -1.01 -0.06
C THR A 35 -6.64 0.03 0.80
N LEU A 36 -5.35 0.22 0.56
CA LEU A 36 -4.49 1.16 1.27
C LEU A 36 -3.90 2.15 0.26
N GLU A 37 -3.81 3.42 0.63
CA GLU A 37 -3.11 4.42 -0.17
C GLU A 37 -1.82 4.82 0.55
N LYS A 38 -0.67 4.57 -0.08
CA LYS A 38 0.64 4.82 0.53
C LYS A 38 1.58 5.57 -0.42
N ARG A 39 2.30 6.55 0.12
CA ARG A 39 3.40 7.23 -0.58
C ARG A 39 4.63 6.33 -0.64
N TYR A 40 5.44 6.50 -1.68
CA TYR A 40 6.72 5.77 -1.82
C TYR A 40 7.61 5.88 -0.57
N SER A 41 7.65 7.04 0.07
CA SER A 41 8.43 7.28 1.30
C SER A 41 7.99 6.39 2.46
N GLU A 42 6.70 6.05 2.55
CA GLU A 42 6.16 5.16 3.58
C GLU A 42 6.64 3.72 3.36
N LEU A 43 6.55 3.22 2.12
CA LEU A 43 7.09 1.89 1.77
C LEU A 43 8.61 1.81 1.98
N HIS A 44 9.33 2.89 1.70
CA HIS A 44 10.77 2.96 1.93
C HIS A 44 11.12 2.98 3.43
N THR A 45 10.30 3.63 4.27
CA THR A 45 10.47 3.58 5.73
C THR A 45 10.26 2.17 6.25
N LEU A 46 9.17 1.51 5.81
CA LEU A 46 8.91 0.11 6.10
C LEU A 46 10.11 -0.77 5.72
N HIS A 47 10.62 -0.65 4.49
CA HIS A 47 11.80 -1.41 4.03
C HIS A 47 13.02 -1.22 4.96
N ARG A 48 13.30 0.02 5.38
CA ARG A 48 14.42 0.31 6.27
C ARG A 48 14.27 -0.37 7.64
N GLU A 49 13.05 -0.48 8.15
CA GLU A 49 12.78 -1.14 9.42
C GLU A 49 12.86 -2.67 9.28
N LEU A 50 12.25 -3.22 8.23
CA LEU A 50 12.30 -4.64 7.91
C LEU A 50 13.72 -5.17 7.71
N LYS A 51 14.58 -4.41 7.03
CA LYS A 51 15.99 -4.77 6.78
C LYS A 51 16.81 -4.97 8.06
N LYS A 52 16.37 -4.42 9.20
CA LYS A 52 17.03 -4.65 10.50
C LYS A 52 16.69 -6.01 11.09
N THR A 53 15.55 -6.58 10.71
CA THR A 53 14.97 -7.76 11.36
C THR A 53 15.09 -9.01 10.49
N TYR A 54 15.19 -8.89 9.15
CA TYR A 54 15.34 -10.05 8.25
C TYR A 54 15.92 -9.68 6.88
N LEU A 55 16.21 -10.72 6.08
CA LEU A 55 16.64 -10.62 4.69
C LEU A 55 15.48 -10.12 3.83
N THR A 56 15.53 -8.84 3.47
CA THR A 56 14.54 -8.23 2.58
C THR A 56 14.92 -8.47 1.11
N PRO A 57 13.93 -8.71 0.22
CA PRO A 57 14.15 -8.69 -1.23
C PRO A 57 14.73 -7.34 -1.67
N GLU A 58 15.33 -7.31 -2.87
CA GLU A 58 15.84 -6.06 -3.45
C GLU A 58 14.70 -5.03 -3.58
N PHE A 59 14.85 -3.89 -2.89
CA PHE A 59 13.90 -2.79 -2.98
C PHE A 59 14.13 -2.04 -4.30
N PRO A 60 13.07 -1.68 -5.06
CA PRO A 60 13.24 -1.00 -6.33
C PRO A 60 14.05 0.30 -6.17
N PRO A 61 15.08 0.54 -7.01
CA PRO A 61 16.03 1.63 -6.80
C PRO A 61 15.39 3.03 -6.88
N LYS A 62 15.89 3.94 -6.04
CA LYS A 62 15.39 5.32 -5.86
C LYS A 62 15.49 6.21 -7.11
N ARG A 63 16.41 5.97 -8.04
CA ARG A 63 16.73 6.92 -9.14
C ARG A 63 15.70 6.87 -10.27
N VAL A 64 14.66 7.67 -10.08
CA VAL A 64 13.72 8.08 -11.11
C VAL A 64 14.06 9.54 -11.42
N ARG A 65 14.93 9.75 -12.41
CA ARG A 65 15.42 11.09 -12.75
C ARG A 65 14.29 12.01 -13.25
N ASN A 66 13.22 11.43 -13.80
CA ASN A 66 12.10 12.16 -14.38
C ASN A 66 10.76 11.58 -13.87
N TRP A 67 9.79 12.44 -13.55
CA TRP A 67 8.38 12.11 -13.24
C TRP A 67 7.62 11.59 -14.48
N ASN A 68 8.24 10.70 -15.24
CA ASN A 68 7.67 10.12 -16.44
C ASN A 68 6.69 8.99 -16.05
N PRO A 69 5.47 8.94 -16.59
CA PRO A 69 4.49 7.89 -16.30
C PRO A 69 5.02 6.47 -16.51
N LYS A 70 5.90 6.26 -17.51
CA LYS A 70 6.55 4.95 -17.72
C LYS A 70 7.39 4.53 -16.50
N VAL A 71 8.05 5.49 -15.85
CA VAL A 71 8.90 5.22 -14.70
C VAL A 71 8.06 5.04 -13.43
N LEU A 72 6.94 5.75 -13.31
CA LEU A 72 5.98 5.52 -12.22
C LEU A 72 5.35 4.13 -12.31
N GLU A 73 5.01 3.67 -13.51
CA GLU A 73 4.51 2.31 -13.73
C GLU A 73 5.56 1.23 -13.43
N GLN A 74 6.81 1.44 -13.87
CA GLN A 74 7.92 0.55 -13.50
C GLN A 74 8.10 0.49 -11.98
N ARG A 75 8.02 1.65 -11.30
CA ARG A 75 8.07 1.73 -9.84
C ARG A 75 6.88 1.02 -9.19
N ARG A 76 5.66 1.19 -9.72
CA ARG A 76 4.45 0.49 -9.24
C ARG A 76 4.66 -1.03 -9.25
N ARG A 77 5.09 -1.58 -10.39
CA ARG A 77 5.41 -3.01 -10.53
C ARG A 77 6.51 -3.46 -9.58
N GLY A 78 7.58 -2.68 -9.45
CA GLY A 78 8.67 -2.99 -8.52
C GLY A 78 8.22 -3.02 -7.06
N LEU A 79 7.34 -2.11 -6.65
CA LEU A 79 6.77 -2.10 -5.30
C LEU A 79 5.82 -3.29 -5.08
N GLU A 80 5.03 -3.64 -6.10
CA GLU A 80 4.14 -4.81 -6.08
C GLU A 80 4.93 -6.11 -5.91
N THR A 81 5.95 -6.34 -6.75
CA THR A 81 6.84 -7.50 -6.61
C THR A 81 7.55 -7.52 -5.26
N TYR A 82 7.97 -6.37 -4.74
CA TYR A 82 8.59 -6.28 -3.42
C TYR A 82 7.63 -6.72 -2.32
N LEU A 83 6.41 -6.16 -2.25
CA LEU A 83 5.42 -6.54 -1.25
C LEU A 83 5.02 -8.00 -1.38
N GLN A 84 4.84 -8.50 -2.60
CA GLN A 84 4.60 -9.92 -2.87
C GLN A 84 5.74 -10.77 -2.33
N GLY A 85 7.00 -10.42 -2.59
CA GLY A 85 8.17 -11.13 -2.06
C GLY A 85 8.23 -11.15 -0.53
N LEU A 86 7.73 -10.10 0.13
CA LEU A 86 7.62 -10.05 1.59
C LEU A 86 6.54 -10.99 2.14
N ILE A 87 5.34 -11.01 1.54
CA ILE A 87 4.23 -11.85 2.01
C ILE A 87 4.44 -13.34 1.71
N HIS A 88 5.33 -13.69 0.78
CA HIS A 88 5.72 -15.07 0.48
C HIS A 88 6.77 -15.65 1.45
N GLN A 89 7.28 -14.85 2.38
CA GLN A 89 8.21 -15.35 3.42
C GLN A 89 7.45 -16.19 4.46
N ASP A 90 8.11 -17.22 5.01
CA ASP A 90 7.53 -18.11 6.03
C ASP A 90 7.14 -17.38 7.32
N ILE A 91 7.88 -16.32 7.67
CA ILE A 91 7.68 -15.55 8.89
C ILE A 91 7.41 -14.09 8.51
N LEU A 92 6.17 -13.66 8.71
CA LEU A 92 5.76 -12.27 8.48
C LEU A 92 5.94 -11.44 9.75
N PRO A 93 6.81 -10.41 9.73
CA PRO A 93 7.01 -9.56 10.89
C PRO A 93 5.77 -8.71 11.16
N LYS A 94 5.44 -8.48 12.44
CA LYS A 94 4.26 -7.69 12.85
C LYS A 94 4.18 -6.33 12.17
N ILE A 95 5.31 -5.65 12.01
CA ILE A 95 5.36 -4.33 11.35
C ILE A 95 4.88 -4.37 9.88
N LEU A 96 5.07 -5.48 9.17
CA LEU A 96 4.52 -5.66 7.83
C LEU A 96 3.01 -5.88 7.89
N LEU A 97 2.54 -6.69 8.83
CA LEU A 97 1.11 -6.94 9.03
C LEU A 97 0.38 -5.66 9.43
N ASP A 98 0.95 -4.87 10.34
CA ASP A 98 0.43 -3.58 10.78
C ASP A 98 0.39 -2.59 9.61
N PHE A 99 1.46 -2.53 8.81
CA PHE A 99 1.51 -1.66 7.62
C PHE A 99 0.45 -2.04 6.57
N LEU A 100 0.19 -3.35 6.41
CA LEU A 100 -0.84 -3.88 5.51
C LEU A 100 -2.22 -3.95 6.16
N GLU A 101 -2.37 -3.48 7.41
CA GLU A 101 -3.61 -3.52 8.20
C GLU A 101 -4.26 -4.92 8.26
N ILE A 102 -3.41 -5.95 8.33
CA ILE A 102 -3.84 -7.36 8.43
C ILE A 102 -3.99 -7.71 9.91
N ASN A 103 -5.23 -7.84 10.37
CA ASN A 103 -5.50 -8.32 11.72
C ASN A 103 -5.49 -9.86 11.77
N MET A 104 -4.45 -10.44 12.36
CA MET A 104 -4.31 -11.88 12.59
C MET A 104 -5.41 -12.46 13.50
N ALA A 105 -6.10 -11.65 14.31
CA ALA A 105 -7.20 -12.11 15.16
C ALA A 105 -8.42 -12.58 14.36
N THR A 106 -8.57 -12.13 13.11
CA THR A 106 -9.67 -12.54 12.21
C THR A 106 -9.58 -14.01 11.76
N GLN A 107 -8.51 -14.72 12.11
CA GLN A 107 -8.37 -16.17 11.87
C GLN A 107 -9.28 -17.03 12.78
N LEU A 108 -9.87 -16.44 13.82
CA LEU A 108 -10.81 -17.11 14.73
C LEU A 108 -12.18 -16.42 14.68
N GLY A 109 -12.92 -16.65 13.59
CA GLY A 109 -14.39 -16.70 13.59
C GLY A 109 -15.18 -15.66 14.40
N TYR A 110 -14.86 -14.37 14.32
CA TYR A 110 -15.80 -13.31 14.70
C TYR A 110 -15.97 -12.33 13.53
N GLU A 111 -17.15 -12.37 12.92
CA GLU A 111 -17.60 -11.32 12.02
C GLU A 111 -17.80 -10.04 12.81
N SER A 112 -16.79 -9.19 12.87
CA SER A 112 -16.93 -7.77 13.18
C SER A 112 -15.59 -7.09 13.02
N VAL A 113 -15.40 -6.31 11.95
CA VAL A 113 -15.92 -4.95 11.83
C VAL A 113 -15.36 -4.42 10.50
N CYS A 114 -16.24 -4.10 9.56
CA CYS A 114 -15.90 -3.21 8.46
C CYS A 114 -15.60 -1.82 9.05
N PHE A 115 -14.36 -1.56 9.46
CA PHE A 115 -13.94 -0.20 9.79
C PHE A 115 -13.70 0.56 8.48
N LEU A 116 -14.79 1.16 8.00
CA LEU A 116 -14.84 2.49 7.38
C LEU A 116 -13.66 2.86 6.45
N SER A 117 -13.69 2.38 5.22
CA SER A 117 -13.18 3.16 4.08
C SER A 117 -14.37 3.59 3.23
N SER A 118 -15.05 4.67 3.62
CA SER A 118 -15.88 5.48 2.72
C SER A 118 -16.30 6.77 3.43
N SER A 119 -15.44 7.78 3.33
CA SER A 119 -15.97 9.15 3.18
C SER A 119 -15.04 9.91 2.24
N CYS A 120 -15.15 9.58 0.95
CA CYS A 120 -14.86 10.49 -0.13
C CYS A 120 -15.74 10.10 -1.31
N ASP A 121 -16.92 10.74 -1.39
CA ASP A 121 -17.60 11.26 -2.59
C ASP A 121 -18.95 11.80 -2.09
N LYS A 122 -19.40 13.03 -2.34
CA LYS A 122 -19.51 13.69 -3.65
C LYS A 122 -19.54 15.21 -3.51
N ARG A 123 -18.99 15.89 -4.52
CA ARG A 123 -19.20 17.32 -4.80
C ARG A 123 -20.69 17.63 -5.08
N HIS A 124 -21.11 18.78 -4.55
CA HIS A 124 -22.14 19.79 -4.94
C HIS A 124 -23.12 19.50 -6.11
N PRO A 125 -24.35 20.06 -6.04
CA PRO A 125 -24.50 21.39 -6.62
C PRO A 125 -25.33 22.38 -5.77
N SER A 126 -25.05 23.66 -6.01
CA SER A 126 -25.81 24.83 -5.57
C SER A 126 -27.24 24.78 -6.09
N ILE A 127 -28.21 25.35 -5.37
CA ILE A 127 -29.38 26.07 -5.92
C ILE A 127 -29.99 26.93 -4.80
N THR A 128 -30.11 28.23 -5.14
CA THR A 128 -30.95 29.34 -4.62
C THR A 128 -30.94 29.68 -3.14
#